data_AF-A0A3B9S2D0-F1
#
_entry.id   AF-A0A3B9S2D0-F1
#
_cell.length_a   1.000
_cell.length_b   1.000
_cell.length_c   1.000
_cell.angle_alpha   90.00
_cell.angle_beta   90.00
_cell.angle_gamma   90.00
#
_symmetry.space_group_name_H-M   'P 1'
#
loop_
_entity.id
_entity.type
_entity.pdbx_description
1 polymer ?
#
loop_
_entity_poly.entity_id
_entity_poly.type
_entity_poly.pdbx_seq_one_letter_code
_entity_poly.pdbx_strand_id
1 'polypeptide(L)' 'EIFVVTQRESDVENPQESDLFRIGVLGHVLQVMRLPNGTVKALFEGRIRGQLLATKLAEK' A
#
# COMPACT_ATOMS: atom_id res chain seq x y z
N GLU A 1 -9.09 -6.84 4.13
CA GLU A 1 -7.69 -6.73 4.61
C GLU A 1 -6.88 -5.90 3.62
N ILE A 2 -5.75 -5.35 4.06
CA ILE A 2 -4.83 -4.58 3.23
C ILE A 2 -3.38 -4.98 3.54
N PHE A 3 -2.55 -5.09 2.50
CA PHE A 3 -1.11 -5.22 2.66
C PHE A 3 -0.45 -3.91 2.24
N VAL A 4 0.24 -3.27 3.18
CA VAL A 4 0.89 -1.98 2.95
C VAL A 4 2.39 -2.18 2.90
N VAL A 5 3.01 -1.66 1.85
CA VAL A 5 4.45 -1.67 1.63
C VAL A 5 4.89 -0.28 1.21
N THR A 6 6.07 0.14 1.66
CA THR A 6 6.62 1.44 1.31
C THR A 6 7.39 1.36 -0.01
N GLN A 7 7.42 2.49 -0.72
CA GLN A 7 8.33 2.71 -1.82
C GLN A 7 9.73 2.98 -1.28
N ARG A 8 10.77 2.66 -2.05
CA ARG A 8 12.17 2.97 -1.74
C ARG A 8 12.42 4.46 -1.82
N GLU A 9 11.97 5.07 -2.91
CA GLU A 9 12.04 6.49 -3.18
C GLU A 9 10.60 7.04 -3.26
N SER A 10 10.32 8.12 -2.55
CA SER A 10 8.95 8.64 -2.40
C SER A 10 8.47 9.50 -3.56
N ASP A 11 9.38 9.96 -4.41
CA ASP A 11 9.12 10.83 -5.56
C ASP A 11 8.80 10.05 -6.85
N VAL A 12 8.93 8.72 -6.83
CA VAL A 12 8.54 7.86 -7.95
C VAL A 12 7.01 7.82 -8.05
N GLU A 13 6.47 8.47 -9.09
CA GLU A 13 5.01 8.60 -9.26
C GLU A 13 4.33 7.28 -9.64
N ASN A 14 4.98 6.47 -10.49
CA ASN A 14 4.48 5.18 -10.97
C ASN A 14 5.49 4.06 -10.64
N PRO A 15 5.54 3.60 -9.38
CA PRO A 15 6.52 2.62 -8.94
C PRO A 15 6.31 1.27 -9.62
N GLN A 16 7.42 0.66 -10.03
CA GLN A 16 7.51 -0.74 -10.41
C GLN A 16 7.74 -1.61 -9.17
N GLU A 17 7.61 -2.92 -9.31
CA GLU A 17 7.83 -3.85 -8.18
C GLU A 17 9.25 -3.75 -7.59
N SER A 18 10.24 -3.43 -8.42
CA SER A 18 11.62 -3.16 -7.98
C SER A 18 11.74 -1.98 -7.03
N ASP A 19 10.82 -1.03 -7.12
CA ASP A 19 10.83 0.22 -6.36
C ASP A 19 10.20 0.04 -4.98
N LEU A 20 9.71 -1.15 -4.66
CA LEU A 20 9.10 -1.48 -3.37
C LEU A 20 10.08 -2.18 -2.44
N PHE A 21 9.90 -1.97 -1.13
CA PHE A 21 10.54 -2.81 -0.13
C PHE A 21 9.92 -4.21 -0.12
N ARG A 22 10.71 -5.23 0.25
CA ARG A 22 10.20 -6.61 0.31
C ARG A 22 9.37 -6.92 1.53
N ILE A 23 9.48 -6.13 2.61
CA ILE A 23 8.76 -6.36 3.86
C ILE A 23 7.72 -5.27 4.04
N GLY A 24 6.47 -5.69 4.23
CA GLY A 24 5.33 -4.84 4.51
C GLY A 24 4.56 -5.32 5.73
N VAL A 25 3.35 -4.80 5.89
CA VAL A 25 2.46 -5.12 7.01
C VAL A 25 1.08 -5.51 6.47
N LEU A 26 0.61 -6.68 6.88
CA LEU A 26 -0.78 -7.07 6.73
C LEU A 26 -1.59 -6.41 7.85
N GLY A 27 -2.66 -5.73 7.47
CA GLY A 27 -3.51 -4.99 8.37
C GLY A 27 -4.99 -5.07 8.03
N HIS A 28 -5.80 -4.56 8.94
CA HIS A 28 -7.24 -4.46 8.79
C HIS A 28 -7.65 -3.01 8.61
N VAL A 29 -8.48 -2.73 7.59
CA VAL A 29 -9.03 -1.39 7.38
C VAL A 29 -10.20 -1.22 8.34
N LEU A 30 -10.09 -0.27 9.26
CA LEU A 30 -11.11 0.02 10.26
C LEU A 30 -12.17 0.98 9.72
N GLN A 31 -11.75 1.97 8.94
CA GLN A 31 -12.65 3.00 8.42
C GLN A 31 -12.18 3.48 7.05
N VAL A 32 -13.14 3.74 6.17
CA VAL A 32 -12.93 4.39 4.87
C VAL A 32 -13.91 5.54 4.75
N MET A 33 -13.43 6.72 4.39
CA MET A 33 -14.23 7.93 4.19
C MET A 33 -13.88 8.55 2.83
N ARG A 34 -14.89 8.79 2.00
CA ARG A 34 -14.75 9.60 0.78
C ARG A 34 -14.92 11.06 1.15
N LEU A 35 -13.95 11.88 0.79
CA LEU A 35 -13.98 13.32 1.03
C LEU A 35 -14.67 14.04 -0.15
N PRO A 36 -15.22 15.26 0.07
CA PRO A 36 -15.94 16.00 -0.98
C PRO A 36 -15.10 16.31 -2.22
N ASN A 37 -13.78 16.37 -2.09
CA ASN A 37 -12.83 16.57 -3.20
C ASN A 37 -12.52 15.28 -3.98
N GLY A 38 -13.20 14.17 -3.69
CA GLY A 38 -13.01 12.87 -4.36
C GLY A 38 -11.90 12.00 -3.78
N THR A 39 -11.11 12.51 -2.82
CA THR A 39 -10.05 11.71 -2.17
C THR A 39 -10.62 10.72 -1.17
N VAL A 40 -9.86 9.66 -0.87
CA VAL A 40 -10.23 8.64 0.12
C VAL A 40 -9.30 8.74 1.32
N LYS A 41 -9.86 8.89 2.52
CA LYS A 41 -9.14 8.76 3.78
C LYS A 41 -9.47 7.40 4.39
N ALA A 42 -8.44 6.61 4.70
CA ALA A 42 -8.60 5.32 5.36
C ALA A 42 -7.86 5.30 6.70
N LEU A 43 -8.46 4.69 7.71
CA LEU A 43 -7.81 4.29 8.97
C LEU A 43 -7.63 2.78 8.93
N PHE A 44 -6.42 2.31 9.21
CA PHE A 44 -6.11 0.88 9.27
C PHE A 44 -5.25 0.57 10.49
N GLU A 45 -5.34 -0.67 10.96
CA GLU A 45 -4.51 -1.23 12.02
C GLU A 45 -3.57 -2.27 11.42
N GLY A 46 -2.26 -2.09 11.60
CA GLY A 46 -1.25 -3.06 11.22
C GLY A 46 -1.18 -4.21 12.22
N ARG A 47 -1.15 -5.46 11.74
CA ARG A 47 -1.19 -6.64 12.62
C ARG A 47 0.10 -7.44 12.59
N ILE A 48 0.52 -7.88 11.40
CA ILE A 48 1.69 -8.75 11.24
C ILE A 48 2.57 -8.30 10.08
N ARG A 49 3.88 -8.52 10.21
CA ARG A 49 4.83 -8.32 9.10
C ARG A 49 4.65 -9.44 8.09
N GLY A 50 4.81 -9.12 6.81
CA GLY A 50 4.78 -10.10 5.72
C GLY A 50 5.80 -9.76 4.64
N GLN A 51 6.17 -10.75 3.85
CA GLN A 51 7.03 -10.57 2.68
C GLN A 51 6.18 -10.41 1.42
N LEU A 52 6.45 -9.37 0.63
CA LEU A 52 5.90 -9.18 -0.70
C LEU A 52 6.42 -10.28 -1.64
N LEU A 53 5.50 -11.01 -2.27
CA LEU A 53 5.83 -12.12 -3.17
C LEU A 53 5.70 -11.74 -4.66
N ALA A 54 4.66 -11.00 -5.01
CA ALA A 54 4.39 -10.52 -6.36
C ALA A 54 3.39 -9.36 -6.32
N THR A 55 3.46 -8.47 -7.32
CA THR A 55 2.48 -7.42 -7.57
C THR A 55 2.00 -7.47 -9.03
N LYS A 56 0.87 -6.82 -9.30
CA LYS A 56 0.38 -6.57 -10.66
C LYS A 56 0.78 -5.19 -11.18
N LEU A 57 1.79 -4.55 -10.59
CA LEU A 57 2.21 -3.20 -10.99
C LEU A 57 2.77 -3.17 -12.42
N ALA A 58 3.30 -4.30 -12.90
CA ALA A 58 3.77 -4.46 -14.28
C ALA A 58 2.65 -4.53 -15.34
N GLU A 59 1.36 -4.60 -14.94
CA GLU A 59 0.22 -4.75 -15.87
C GLU A 59 -0.45 -3.40 -16.24
N LYS A 60 0.22 -2.26 -16.03
CA LYS A 60 -0.29 -0.93 -16.41
C LYS A 60 0.61 -0.21 -17.42
#